data_AF-A0A354J6J6-F1
#
_entry.id   AF-A0A354J6J6-F1
#
_cell.length_a   1.000
_cell.length_b   1.000
_cell.length_c   1.000
_cell.angle_alpha   90.00
_cell.angle_beta   90.00
_cell.angle_gamma   90.00
#
_symmetry.space_group_name_H-M   'P 1'
#
loop_
_entity.id
_entity.type
_entity.pdbx_description
1 polymer ?
#
loop_
_entity_poly.entity_id
_entity_poly.type
_entity_poly.pdbx_seq_one_letter_code
_entity_poly.pdbx_strand_id
1 'polypeptide(L)' 'MATVKPFFCIRPRADVADRVAALPYDVYNRSEAKKETLREPLSFLKIDRAETQLPD' A
#
# COMPACT_ATOMS: atom_id res chain seq x y z
N MET A 1 31.96 -3.38 11.16
CA MET A 1 30.69 -3.17 11.88
C MET A 1 29.90 -2.12 11.11
N ALA A 2 28.62 -2.34 10.81
CA ALA A 2 27.85 -1.38 10.02
C ALA A 2 27.53 -0.13 10.85
N THR A 3 27.76 1.06 10.28
CA THR A 3 27.37 2.34 10.87
C THR A 3 25.93 2.65 10.51
N VAL A 4 25.00 2.54 11.46
CA VAL A 4 23.58 2.88 11.26
C VAL A 4 23.38 4.37 11.47
N LYS A 5 22.84 5.07 10.47
CA LYS A 5 22.49 6.50 10.56
C LYS A 5 20.97 6.67 10.45
N PRO A 6 20.31 7.33 11.41
CA PRO A 6 18.88 7.61 11.31
C PRO A 6 18.62 8.66 10.22
N PHE A 7 17.42 8.59 9.63
CA PHE A 7 16.91 9.56 8.67
C PHE A 7 15.43 9.83 8.95
N PHE A 8 14.91 10.96 8.47
CA PHE A 8 13.51 11.30 8.63
C PHE A 8 12.63 10.43 7.72
N CYS A 9 11.66 9.74 8.29
CA CYS A 9 10.64 9.01 7.54
C CYS A 9 9.43 9.91 7.28
N ILE A 10 8.80 9.73 6.12
CA ILE A 10 7.47 10.28 5.83
C ILE A 10 6.43 9.32 6.41
N ARG A 11 5.44 9.86 7.12
CA ARG A 11 4.29 9.11 7.63
C ARG A 11 3.00 9.68 7.03
N PRO A 12 1.97 8.86 6.81
CA PRO A 12 0.66 9.37 6.41
C PRO A 12 0.09 10.28 7.51
N ARG A 13 -0.83 11.16 7.13
CA ARG A 13 -1.57 11.97 8.11
C ARG A 13 -2.38 11.05 9.02
N ALA A 14 -2.47 11.42 10.29
CA ALA A 14 -3.10 10.58 11.31
C ALA A 14 -4.58 10.29 11.03
N ASP A 15 -5.29 11.21 10.37
CA ASP A 15 -6.71 11.12 10.03
C ASP A 15 -7.03 10.15 8.89
N VAL A 16 -6.02 9.62 8.19
CA VAL A 16 -6.18 8.65 7.09
C VAL A 16 -5.28 7.44 7.24
N ALA A 17 -4.56 7.32 8.36
CA ALA A 17 -3.58 6.25 8.56
C ALA A 17 -4.23 4.85 8.53
N ASP A 18 -5.44 4.72 9.06
CA ASP A 18 -6.27 3.51 9.04
C ASP A 18 -6.73 3.12 7.64
N ARG A 19 -6.98 4.10 6.77
CA ARG A 19 -7.42 3.91 5.38
C ARG A 19 -6.29 3.52 4.43
N VAL A 20 -5.08 3.91 4.78
CA VAL A 20 -3.87 3.63 4.01
C VAL A 20 -3.36 2.22 4.28
N ALA A 21 -3.61 1.70 5.49
CA ALA A 21 -3.22 0.37 5.90
C ALA A 21 -3.86 -0.70 5.00
N ALA A 22 -3.06 -1.69 4.60
CA ALA A 22 -3.50 -2.83 3.81
C ALA A 22 -2.92 -4.12 4.37
N LEU A 23 -3.55 -5.25 4.05
CA LEU A 23 -2.91 -6.55 4.27
C LEU A 23 -1.67 -6.66 3.36
N PRO A 24 -0.69 -7.52 3.72
CA PRO A 24 0.47 -7.78 2.88
C PRO A 24 0.08 -8.11 1.42
N TYR A 25 0.78 -7.52 0.46
CA TYR A 25 0.42 -7.61 -0.97
C TYR A 25 0.42 -9.05 -1.53
N ASP A 26 1.18 -9.94 -0.90
CA ASP A 26 1.36 -11.35 -1.27
C ASP A 26 0.17 -12.23 -0.88
N VAL A 27 -0.73 -11.77 -0.01
CA VAL A 27 -1.96 -12.49 0.34
C VAL A 27 -3.09 -12.34 -0.68
N TYR A 28 -2.94 -11.41 -1.64
CA TYR A 28 -3.93 -11.16 -2.68
C TYR A 28 -3.54 -11.84 -3.99
N ASN A 29 -4.52 -12.23 -4.80
CA ASN A 29 -4.32 -12.34 -6.25
C ASN A 29 -4.66 -11.01 -6.95
N ARG A 30 -4.34 -10.88 -8.26
CA ARG A 30 -4.57 -9.64 -9.03
C ARG A 30 -6.02 -9.16 -8.96
N SER A 31 -6.97 -10.09 -9.08
CA SER A 31 -8.41 -9.77 -9.10
C SER A 31 -8.90 -9.28 -7.74
N GLU A 32 -8.43 -9.89 -6.65
CA GLU A 32 -8.75 -9.45 -5.28
C GLU A 32 -8.11 -8.11 -4.97
N ALA A 33 -6.84 -7.93 -5.30
CA ALA A 33 -6.13 -6.66 -5.11
C ALA A 33 -6.84 -5.52 -5.86
N LYS A 34 -7.27 -5.74 -7.11
CA LYS A 34 -8.02 -4.75 -7.88
C LYS A 34 -9.35 -4.39 -7.24
N LYS A 35 -10.08 -5.36 -6.69
CA LYS A 35 -11.34 -5.10 -5.96
C LYS A 35 -11.08 -4.30 -4.68
N GLU A 36 -10.02 -4.64 -3.97
CA GLU A 36 -9.66 -3.98 -2.71
C GLU A 36 -9.21 -2.53 -2.92
N THR A 37 -8.41 -2.26 -3.94
CA THR A 37 -7.96 -0.89 -4.27
C THR A 37 -9.10 -0.01 -4.79
N LEU A 38 -10.13 -0.59 -5.41
CA LEU A 38 -11.38 0.11 -5.74
C LEU A 38 -12.24 0.39 -4.51
N ARG A 39 -12.26 -0.54 -3.54
CA ARG A 39 -13.01 -0.41 -2.28
C ARG A 39 -12.41 0.67 -1.38
N GLU A 40 -11.09 0.72 -1.25
CA GLU A 40 -10.38 1.75 -0.47
C GLU A 40 -9.33 2.47 -1.36
N PRO A 41 -9.69 3.61 -1.97
CA PRO A 41 -8.81 4.34 -2.88
C PRO A 41 -7.53 4.92 -2.25
N LEU A 42 -7.49 5.06 -0.91
CA LEU A 42 -6.30 5.51 -0.18
C LEU A 42 -5.35 4.37 0.20
N SER A 43 -5.75 3.11 -0.01
CA SER A 43 -4.93 1.95 0.31
C SER A 43 -3.59 1.98 -0.43
N PHE A 44 -2.49 1.73 0.29
CA PHE A 44 -1.18 1.56 -0.32
C PHE A 44 -1.05 0.29 -1.16
N LEU A 45 -2.01 -0.64 -1.07
CA LEU A 45 -2.05 -1.82 -1.93
C LEU A 45 -2.01 -1.47 -3.42
N LYS A 46 -2.54 -0.30 -3.81
CA LYS A 46 -2.48 0.17 -5.22
C LYS A 46 -1.06 0.51 -5.70
N ILE A 47 -0.15 0.78 -4.76
CA ILE A 47 1.26 1.08 -5.02
C ILE A 47 2.03 -0.26 -5.03
N ASP A 48 1.79 -1.10 -4.02
CA ASP A 48 2.43 -2.41 -3.91
C ASP A 48 2.05 -3.35 -5.08
N ARG A 49 0.80 -3.23 -5.55
CA ARG A 49 0.20 -3.96 -6.68
C ARG A 49 -0.20 -2.99 -7.80
N ALA A 50 0.77 -2.31 -8.38
CA ALA A 50 0.56 -1.33 -9.45
C ALA A 50 -0.20 -1.90 -10.66
N GLU A 51 -0.14 -3.21 -10.91
CA GLU A 51 -0.85 -3.89 -11.99
C GLU A 51 -2.39 -3.80 -11.87
N THR A 52 -2.91 -3.48 -10.69
CA THR A 52 -4.35 -3.28 -10.45
C THR A 52 -4.91 -2.07 -11.21
N GLN A 53 -4.04 -1.14 -11.61
CA GLN A 53 -4.40 0.08 -12.33
C GLN A 53 -4.31 -0.08 -13.87
N LEU A 54 -3.83 -1.22 -14.35
CA LEU A 54 -3.72 -1.49 -15.78
C LEU A 54 -5.04 -2.07 -16.33
N PRO A 55 -5.29 -1.93 -17.65
CA PRO A 55 -6.37 -2.65 -18.33
C PRO A 55 -6.28 -4.17 -18.08
N ASP A 56 -7.42 -4.85 -18.20
CA ASP A 56 -7.47 -6.32 -18.15
C ASP A 56 -7.09 -6.96 -19.49
#